data_AF-A0A0U2XIX7-F1
#
_entry.id   AF-A0A0U2XIX7-F1
#
_cell.length_a   1.000
_cell.length_b   1.000
_cell.length_c   1.000
_cell.angle_alpha   90.00
_cell.angle_beta   90.00
_cell.angle_gamma   90.00
#
_symmetry.space_group_name_H-M   'P 1'
#
loop_
_entity.id
_entity.type
_entity.pdbx_description
1 polymer ?
#
loop_
_entity_poly.entity_id
_entity_poly.type
_entity_poly.pdbx_seq_one_letter_code
_entity_poly.pdbx_strand_id
1 'polypeptide(L)'
;MAFLKVDGKDFEGKCNFRFSKLADKKYSKKKEDSDPDNGFDTVFNGLMQFDNDALVAFWDCALDYDPKNKPKVAEIEVALEERFEEDGDTEAAFKEAYEAIDESAFFKKKVQKYWKNIELMKDFGKNEEEREMNKKSYLFMQEAKKEIKA
;
A
#
# COMPACT_ATOMS: atom_id res chain seq x y z
N MET A 1 4.60 -12.12 -4.25
CA MET A 1 3.50 -12.05 -5.26
C MET A 1 2.17 -12.16 -4.53
N ALA A 2 1.10 -11.54 -5.00
CA ALA A 2 -0.20 -11.54 -4.31
C ALA A 2 -1.29 -12.25 -5.13
N PHE A 3 -2.09 -13.08 -4.46
CA PHE A 3 -3.25 -13.76 -5.06
C PHE A 3 -4.53 -13.51 -4.24
N LEU A 4 -5.65 -13.35 -4.95
CA LEU A 4 -6.98 -13.25 -4.36
C LEU A 4 -7.96 -14.10 -5.16
N LYS A 5 -8.72 -14.92 -4.47
CA LYS A 5 -9.77 -15.73 -5.09
C LYS A 5 -11.09 -14.98 -5.02
N VAL A 6 -11.71 -14.72 -6.16
CA VAL A 6 -12.99 -14.01 -6.27
C VAL A 6 -13.96 -14.87 -7.07
N ASP A 7 -15.10 -15.22 -6.49
CA ASP A 7 -16.12 -16.09 -7.09
C ASP A 7 -15.52 -17.39 -7.67
N GLY A 8 -14.67 -18.05 -6.88
CA GLY A 8 -14.04 -19.31 -7.28
C GLY A 8 -12.88 -19.19 -8.28
N LYS A 9 -12.54 -17.99 -8.75
CA LYS A 9 -11.46 -17.74 -9.69
C LYS A 9 -10.27 -17.04 -9.02
N ASP A 10 -9.06 -17.54 -9.27
CA ASP A 10 -7.83 -16.93 -8.78
C ASP A 10 -7.41 -15.73 -9.64
N PHE A 11 -7.08 -14.62 -8.98
CA PHE A 11 -6.56 -13.41 -9.59
C PHE A 11 -5.17 -13.08 -9.04
N GLU A 12 -4.22 -12.91 -9.95
CA GLU A 12 -2.87 -12.41 -9.63
C GLU A 12 -2.86 -10.87 -9.66
N GLY A 13 -2.42 -10.24 -8.58
CA GLY A 13 -2.25 -8.78 -8.50
C GLY A 13 -1.01 -8.30 -9.26
N LYS A 14 -1.15 -7.33 -10.18
CA LYS A 14 -0.06 -6.77 -10.98
C LYS A 14 0.19 -5.29 -10.75
N CYS A 15 1.31 -4.98 -10.11
CA CYS A 15 1.78 -3.62 -9.88
C CYS A 15 2.52 -3.07 -11.11
N ASN A 16 1.75 -2.57 -12.11
CA ASN A 16 2.28 -2.00 -13.35
C ASN A 16 1.84 -0.52 -13.58
N PHE A 17 2.00 0.01 -14.79
CA PHE A 17 1.59 1.40 -15.10
C PHE A 17 0.09 1.67 -14.87
N ARG A 18 -0.79 0.67 -15.06
CA ARG A 18 -2.23 0.81 -14.81
C ARG A 18 -2.51 0.93 -13.31
N PHE A 19 -1.81 0.16 -12.48
CA PHE A 19 -1.86 0.31 -11.02
C PHE A 19 -1.64 1.77 -10.61
N SER A 20 -0.51 2.38 -11.01
CA SER A 20 -0.20 3.76 -10.61
C SER A 20 -1.25 4.75 -11.09
N LYS A 21 -1.70 4.63 -12.35
CA LYS A 21 -2.70 5.53 -12.92
C LYS A 21 -4.04 5.45 -12.20
N LEU A 22 -4.47 4.24 -11.85
CA LEU A 22 -5.74 4.06 -11.14
C LEU A 22 -5.63 4.53 -9.70
N ALA A 23 -4.51 4.23 -9.03
CA ALA A 23 -4.20 4.72 -7.69
C ALA A 23 -4.32 6.25 -7.65
N ASP A 24 -3.61 6.96 -8.53
CA ASP A 24 -3.65 8.42 -8.59
C ASP A 24 -5.06 8.96 -8.91
N LYS A 25 -5.82 8.26 -9.76
CA LYS A 25 -7.17 8.68 -10.16
C LYS A 25 -8.22 8.53 -9.05
N LYS A 26 -8.19 7.42 -8.30
CA LYS A 26 -9.26 7.04 -7.36
C LYS A 26 -8.90 7.21 -5.89
N TYR A 27 -7.61 7.12 -5.55
CA TYR A 27 -7.14 6.96 -4.18
C TYR A 27 -6.13 8.05 -3.75
N SER A 28 -5.95 9.10 -4.56
CA SER A 28 -5.25 10.31 -4.11
C SER A 28 -6.06 11.03 -3.04
N LYS A 29 -5.44 11.34 -1.90
CA LYS A 29 -6.06 12.17 -0.86
C LYS A 29 -5.62 13.62 -1.08
N LYS A 30 -6.57 14.52 -1.31
CA LYS A 30 -6.31 15.96 -1.26
C LYS A 30 -6.21 16.35 0.21
N LYS A 31 -5.07 16.89 0.61
CA LYS A 31 -4.93 17.62 1.88
C LYS A 31 -5.20 19.09 1.58
N GLU A 32 -6.03 19.74 2.39
CA GLU A 32 -6.40 21.15 2.17
C GLU A 32 -5.19 22.10 2.27
N ASP A 33 -4.16 21.72 3.06
CA ASP A 33 -3.00 22.55 3.38
C ASP A 33 -1.63 21.95 2.99
N SER A 34 -1.58 20.91 2.15
CA SER A 34 -0.31 20.36 1.64
C SER A 34 -0.43 19.84 0.22
N ASP A 35 0.72 19.59 -0.41
CA ASP A 35 0.73 18.82 -1.67
C ASP A 35 -0.09 17.53 -1.47
N PRO A 36 -0.99 17.19 -2.41
CA PRO A 36 -1.80 15.99 -2.29
C PRO A 36 -0.90 14.76 -2.24
N ASP A 37 -1.21 13.83 -1.34
CA ASP A 37 -0.57 12.52 -1.38
C ASP A 37 -0.99 11.87 -2.71
N ASN A 38 -0.02 11.50 -3.54
CA ASN A 38 -0.32 10.76 -4.76
C ASN A 38 -0.93 9.40 -4.36
N GLY A 39 -1.85 8.89 -5.16
CA GLY A 39 -2.64 7.72 -4.78
C GLY A 39 -1.81 6.47 -4.53
N PHE A 40 -0.64 6.36 -5.19
CA PHE A 40 0.31 5.29 -4.85
C PHE A 40 0.80 5.41 -3.39
N ASP A 41 1.21 6.60 -2.95
CA ASP A 41 1.72 6.79 -1.58
C ASP A 41 0.61 6.55 -0.56
N THR A 42 -0.64 6.93 -0.86
CA THR A 42 -1.81 6.59 -0.03
C THR A 42 -1.94 5.08 0.16
N VAL A 43 -1.96 4.31 -0.93
CA VAL A 43 -2.11 2.85 -0.87
C VAL A 43 -0.92 2.21 -0.17
N PHE A 44 0.30 2.58 -0.54
CA PHE A 44 1.52 1.99 0.02
C PHE A 44 1.65 2.25 1.52
N ASN A 45 1.35 3.47 1.98
CA ASN A 45 1.39 3.81 3.40
C ASN A 45 0.28 3.11 4.20
N GLY A 46 -0.93 3.03 3.65
CA GLY A 46 -2.03 2.34 4.31
C GLY A 46 -1.76 0.84 4.47
N LEU A 47 -1.15 0.19 3.47
CA LEU A 47 -0.73 -1.21 3.61
C LEU A 47 0.21 -1.41 4.80
N MET A 48 1.22 -0.54 4.96
CA MET A 48 2.15 -0.60 6.11
C MET A 48 1.48 -0.37 7.47
N GLN A 49 0.29 0.22 7.49
CA GLN A 49 -0.48 0.49 8.70
C GLN A 49 -1.64 -0.50 8.89
N PHE A 50 -1.68 -1.58 8.09
CA PHE A 50 -2.77 -2.56 8.09
C PHE A 50 -4.16 -1.91 7.89
N ASP A 51 -4.22 -0.86 7.05
CA ASP A 51 -5.47 -0.19 6.67
C ASP A 51 -6.23 -1.03 5.64
N ASN A 52 -7.38 -1.59 6.05
CA ASN A 52 -8.22 -2.43 5.19
C ASN A 52 -8.67 -1.70 3.92
N ASP A 53 -8.94 -0.39 3.97
CA ASP A 53 -9.32 0.39 2.79
C ASP A 53 -8.16 0.45 1.79
N ALA A 54 -6.93 0.49 2.28
CA ALA A 54 -5.74 0.48 1.45
C ALA A 54 -5.49 -0.89 0.81
N LEU A 55 -5.83 -1.99 1.48
CA LEU A 55 -5.77 -3.33 0.91
C LEU A 55 -6.81 -3.52 -0.21
N VAL A 56 -8.04 -3.05 -0.01
CA VAL A 56 -9.07 -3.03 -1.06
C VAL A 56 -8.60 -2.17 -2.24
N ALA A 57 -8.06 -0.98 -1.96
CA ALA A 57 -7.52 -0.10 -3.00
C ALA A 57 -6.33 -0.72 -3.75
N PHE A 58 -5.46 -1.46 -3.06
CA PHE A 58 -4.40 -2.24 -3.68
C PHE A 58 -4.99 -3.22 -4.69
N TRP A 59 -5.98 -4.03 -4.31
CA TRP A 59 -6.57 -5.02 -5.21
C TRP A 59 -7.32 -4.39 -6.38
N ASP A 60 -8.07 -3.29 -6.16
CA ASP A 60 -8.69 -2.53 -7.25
C ASP A 60 -7.63 -2.05 -8.26
N CYS A 61 -6.48 -1.57 -7.80
CA CYS A 61 -5.39 -1.13 -8.66
C CYS A 61 -4.64 -2.29 -9.32
N ALA A 62 -4.36 -3.35 -8.57
CA ALA A 62 -3.55 -4.48 -8.98
C ALA A 62 -4.26 -5.37 -10.01
N LEU A 63 -5.59 -5.34 -10.06
CA LEU A 63 -6.38 -6.08 -11.06
C LEU A 63 -6.75 -5.24 -12.29
N ASP A 64 -6.38 -3.96 -12.32
CA ASP A 64 -6.72 -3.08 -13.44
C ASP A 64 -6.02 -3.44 -14.74
N TYR A 65 -5.00 -4.29 -14.76
CA TYR A 65 -4.36 -4.72 -16.01
C TYR A 65 -5.31 -5.45 -16.97
N ASP A 66 -6.38 -6.07 -16.46
CA ASP A 66 -7.43 -6.71 -17.25
C ASP A 66 -8.82 -6.15 -16.88
N PRO A 67 -9.16 -4.94 -17.34
CA PRO A 67 -10.38 -4.24 -16.92
C PRO A 67 -11.67 -4.93 -17.38
N LYS A 68 -11.60 -5.87 -18.32
CA LYS A 68 -12.77 -6.61 -18.80
C LYS A 68 -13.18 -7.71 -17.83
N ASN A 69 -12.20 -8.33 -17.18
CA ASN A 69 -12.41 -9.42 -16.22
C ASN A 69 -12.17 -9.01 -14.77
N LYS A 70 -11.84 -7.73 -14.53
CA LYS A 70 -11.59 -7.18 -13.21
C LYS A 70 -12.88 -7.24 -12.36
N PRO A 71 -12.82 -7.85 -11.16
CA PRO A 71 -13.91 -7.79 -10.19
C PRO A 71 -14.21 -6.36 -9.76
N LYS A 72 -15.47 -6.11 -9.39
CA LYS A 72 -15.89 -4.85 -8.75
C LYS A 72 -15.30 -4.77 -7.35
N VAL A 73 -15.19 -3.55 -6.83
CA VAL A 73 -14.70 -3.30 -5.46
C VAL A 73 -15.49 -4.10 -4.42
N ALA A 74 -16.82 -4.13 -4.51
CA ALA A 74 -17.64 -4.94 -3.60
C ALA A 74 -17.36 -6.44 -3.66
N GLU A 75 -16.98 -6.98 -4.83
CA GLU A 75 -16.60 -8.39 -4.98
C GLU A 75 -15.21 -8.66 -4.39
N ILE A 76 -14.31 -7.67 -4.44
CA ILE A 76 -12.99 -7.71 -3.79
C ILE A 76 -13.16 -7.69 -2.27
N GLU A 77 -14.03 -6.83 -1.74
CA GLU A 77 -14.32 -6.73 -0.30
C GLU A 77 -14.82 -8.08 0.25
N VAL A 78 -15.82 -8.68 -0.40
CA VAL A 78 -16.32 -10.01 -0.02
C VAL A 78 -15.23 -11.08 -0.08
N ALA A 79 -14.42 -11.10 -1.14
CA ALA A 79 -13.34 -12.06 -1.27
C ALA A 79 -12.25 -11.90 -0.19
N LEU A 80 -11.98 -10.66 0.24
CA LEU A 80 -11.05 -10.40 1.34
C LEU A 80 -11.65 -10.84 2.68
N GLU A 81 -12.93 -10.59 2.92
CA GLU A 81 -13.64 -11.08 4.11
C GLU A 81 -13.58 -12.61 4.19
N GLU A 82 -13.92 -13.32 3.10
CA GLU A 82 -13.81 -14.78 3.01
C GLU A 82 -12.39 -15.26 3.29
N ARG A 83 -11.38 -14.61 2.68
CA ARG A 83 -9.98 -14.95 2.93
C ARG A 83 -9.58 -14.75 4.39
N PHE A 84 -10.03 -13.67 5.04
CA PHE A 84 -9.71 -13.40 6.44
C PHE A 84 -10.37 -14.40 7.38
N GLU A 85 -11.58 -14.85 7.08
CA GLU A 85 -12.24 -15.92 7.83
C GLU A 85 -11.50 -17.26 7.68
N GLU A 86 -11.01 -17.58 6.48
CA GLU A 86 -10.21 -18.78 6.21
C GLU A 86 -8.82 -18.74 6.87
N ASP A 87 -8.12 -17.61 6.76
CA ASP A 87 -6.77 -17.40 7.31
C ASP A 87 -6.80 -17.22 8.84
N GLY A 88 -7.92 -16.75 9.39
CA GLY A 88 -8.08 -16.41 10.82
C GLY A 88 -7.36 -15.14 11.24
N ASP A 89 -6.80 -14.39 10.28
CA ASP A 89 -6.04 -13.15 10.44
C ASP A 89 -5.97 -12.40 9.09
N THR A 90 -5.50 -11.15 9.09
CA THR A 90 -5.33 -10.32 7.88
C THR A 90 -3.86 -10.19 7.45
N GLU A 91 -2.90 -10.53 8.33
CA GLU A 91 -1.48 -10.21 8.17
C GLU A 91 -0.90 -10.71 6.83
N ALA A 92 -1.21 -11.96 6.44
CA ALA A 92 -0.72 -12.55 5.20
C ALA A 92 -1.14 -11.77 3.95
N ALA A 93 -2.40 -11.33 3.89
CA ALA A 93 -2.91 -10.58 2.74
C ALA A 93 -2.22 -9.22 2.58
N PHE A 94 -1.92 -8.54 3.69
CA PHE A 94 -1.18 -7.28 3.69
C PHE A 94 0.27 -7.47 3.27
N LYS A 95 0.96 -8.49 3.79
CA LYS A 95 2.35 -8.80 3.43
C LYS A 95 2.48 -9.10 1.94
N GLU A 96 1.61 -9.96 1.41
CA GLU A 96 1.60 -10.29 -0.01
C GLU A 96 1.39 -9.05 -0.90
N ALA A 97 0.44 -8.19 -0.53
CA ALA A 97 0.16 -6.94 -1.25
C ALA A 97 1.36 -5.99 -1.22
N TYR A 98 1.99 -5.83 -0.06
CA TYR A 98 3.19 -5.03 0.10
C TYR A 98 4.35 -5.58 -0.75
N GLU A 99 4.63 -6.88 -0.67
CA GLU A 99 5.69 -7.54 -1.43
C GLU A 99 5.47 -7.39 -2.94
N ALA A 100 4.23 -7.52 -3.41
CA ALA A 100 3.90 -7.31 -4.81
C ALA A 100 4.28 -5.90 -5.31
N ILE A 101 4.21 -4.88 -4.46
CA ILE A 101 4.70 -3.53 -4.76
C ILE A 101 6.23 -3.45 -4.65
N ASP A 102 6.80 -3.91 -3.53
CA ASP A 102 8.24 -3.77 -3.21
C ASP A 102 9.13 -4.50 -4.22
N GLU A 103 8.70 -5.68 -4.68
CA GLU A 103 9.42 -6.49 -5.66
C GLU A 103 9.14 -6.10 -7.11
N SER A 104 8.11 -5.29 -7.35
CA SER A 104 7.75 -4.88 -8.72
C SER A 104 8.88 -4.09 -9.37
N ALA A 105 9.23 -4.47 -10.60
CA ALA A 105 10.17 -3.73 -11.43
C ALA A 105 9.75 -2.26 -11.65
N PHE A 106 8.45 -1.95 -11.54
CA PHE A 106 7.90 -0.62 -11.71
C PHE A 106 8.08 0.26 -10.46
N PHE A 107 7.98 -0.33 -9.27
CA PHE A 107 7.88 0.44 -8.02
C PHE A 107 9.07 0.26 -7.08
N LYS A 108 9.90 -0.78 -7.22
CA LYS A 108 11.07 -1.01 -6.35
C LYS A 108 11.96 0.21 -6.18
N LYS A 109 12.18 0.99 -7.25
CA LYS A 109 12.97 2.23 -7.20
C LYS A 109 12.25 3.37 -6.49
N LYS A 110 10.93 3.45 -6.64
CA LYS A 110 10.09 4.41 -5.91
C LYS A 110 10.08 4.08 -4.41
N VAL A 111 9.90 2.81 -4.03
CA VAL A 111 9.96 2.33 -2.65
C VAL A 111 11.34 2.57 -2.02
N GLN A 112 12.43 2.27 -2.74
CA GLN A 112 13.79 2.60 -2.28
C GLN A 112 13.97 4.10 -2.01
N LYS A 113 13.48 4.96 -2.91
CA LYS A 113 13.55 6.41 -2.75
C LYS A 113 12.70 6.90 -1.57
N TYR A 114 11.50 6.33 -1.41
CA TYR A 114 10.61 6.62 -0.29
C TYR A 114 11.32 6.41 1.06
N TRP A 115 11.91 5.23 1.26
CA TRP A 115 12.63 4.93 2.51
C TRP A 115 13.84 5.82 2.74
N LYS A 116 14.58 6.13 1.67
CA LYS A 116 15.71 7.07 1.76
C LYS A 116 15.27 8.46 2.21
N ASN A 117 14.12 8.94 1.71
CA ASN A 117 13.57 10.24 2.12
C ASN A 117 13.13 10.22 3.59
N ILE A 118 12.47 9.15 4.04
CA ILE A 118 12.09 8.94 5.44
C ILE A 118 13.31 8.97 6.36
N GLU A 119 14.40 8.31 5.96
CA GLU A 119 15.66 8.34 6.72
C GLU A 119 16.27 9.74 6.80
N LEU A 120 16.25 10.52 5.72
CA LEU A 120 16.78 11.89 5.71
C LEU A 120 15.97 12.83 6.62
N MET A 121 14.66 12.60 6.76
CA MET A 121 13.79 13.47 7.57
C MET A 121 14.05 13.36 9.08
N LYS A 122 14.65 12.26 9.56
CA LYS A 122 14.84 12.03 11.01
C LYS A 122 15.70 13.11 11.70
N ASP A 123 16.56 13.78 10.93
CA ASP A 123 17.49 14.80 11.43
C ASP A 123 17.05 16.23 11.07
N PHE A 124 15.91 16.40 10.40
CA PHE A 124 15.38 17.71 10.00
C PHE A 124 14.58 18.35 11.14
N GLY A 125 14.59 19.69 11.21
CA GLY A 125 13.84 20.46 12.20
C GLY A 125 14.59 21.73 12.61
N LYS A 126 13.88 22.85 12.73
CA LYS A 126 14.46 24.16 13.07
C LYS A 126 14.92 24.23 14.51
N ASN A 127 14.25 23.49 15.40
CA ASN A 127 14.56 23.38 16.81
C ASN A 127 14.65 21.91 17.25
N GLU A 128 14.99 21.68 18.52
CA GLU A 128 15.17 20.33 19.07
C GLU A 128 13.86 19.54 19.16
N GLU A 129 12.75 20.21 19.49
CA GLU A 129 11.42 19.59 19.56
C GLU A 129 10.97 19.04 18.20
N GLU A 130 11.12 19.82 17.13
CA GLU A 130 10.81 19.40 15.76
C GLU A 130 11.69 18.20 15.33
N ARG A 131 12.98 18.20 15.68
CA ARG A 131 13.89 17.09 15.37
C ARG A 131 13.49 15.81 16.10
N GLU A 132 13.17 15.89 17.38
CA GLU A 132 12.73 14.73 18.16
C GLU A 132 11.38 14.18 17.66
N MET A 133 10.47 15.04 17.24
CA MET A 133 9.21 14.63 16.61
C MET A 133 9.46 13.87 15.30
N ASN A 134 10.31 14.42 14.42
CA ASN A 134 10.64 13.77 13.14
C ASN A 134 11.36 12.43 13.34
N LYS A 135 12.26 12.35 14.33
CA LYS A 135 12.93 11.11 14.72
C LYS A 135 11.96 10.07 15.24
N LYS A 136 10.96 10.44 16.06
CA LYS A 136 9.89 9.52 16.49
C LYS A 136 9.08 9.01 15.32
N SER A 137 8.67 9.88 14.39
CA SER A 137 7.97 9.48 13.17
C SER A 137 8.79 8.52 12.31
N TYR A 138 10.09 8.77 12.15
CA TYR A 138 11.01 7.87 11.48
C TYR A 138 11.05 6.48 12.14
N LEU A 139 11.17 6.42 13.47
CA LEU A 139 11.20 5.14 14.21
C LEU A 139 9.89 4.36 14.06
N PHE A 140 8.75 5.05 14.13
CA PHE A 140 7.43 4.44 13.90
C PHE A 140 7.34 3.81 12.50
N MET A 141 7.76 4.54 11.46
CA MET A 141 7.72 4.04 10.08
C MET A 141 8.69 2.87 9.86
N GLN A 142 9.84 2.86 10.53
CA GLN A 142 10.77 1.72 10.45
C GLN A 142 10.23 0.48 11.15
N GLU A 143 9.46 0.63 12.22
CA GLU A 143 8.83 -0.51 12.89
C GLU A 143 7.71 -1.10 12.02
N ALA A 144 6.82 -0.26 11.49
CA ALA A 144 5.80 -0.67 10.52
C ALA A 144 6.42 -1.41 9.31
N LYS A 145 7.56 -0.92 8.81
CA LYS A 145 8.31 -1.60 7.74
C LYS A 145 8.80 -2.99 8.14
N LYS A 146 9.29 -3.17 9.36
CA LYS A 146 9.79 -4.46 9.83
C LYS A 146 8.63 -5.44 9.99
N GLU A 147 7.53 -4.98 10.59
CA GLU A 147 6.33 -5.77 10.83
C GLU A 147 5.78 -6.33 9.51
N ILE A 148 5.58 -5.48 8.50
CA ILE A 148 5.08 -5.93 7.20
C ILE A 148 6.07 -6.76 6.38
N LYS A 149 7.33 -6.86 6.81
CA LYS A 149 8.37 -7.67 6.15
C LYS A 149 8.77 -8.91 6.96
N ALA A 150 8.27 -9.07 8.18
CA ALA A 150 8.60 -10.18 9.07
C ALA A 150 7.96 -11.48 8.57
#